data_AF-A0A915HJ42-F1
#
_entry.id   AF-A0A915HJ42-F1
#
_cell.length_a   1.000
_cell.length_b   1.000
_cell.length_c   1.000
_cell.angle_alpha   90.00
_cell.angle_beta   90.00
_cell.angle_gamma   90.00
#
_symmetry.space_group_name_H-M   'P 1'
#
loop_
_entity.id
_entity.type
_entity.pdbx_description
1 polymer ?
#
loop_
_entity_poly.entity_id
_entity_poly.type
_entity_poly.pdbx_seq_one_letter_code
_entity_poly.pdbx_strand_id
1 'polypeptide(L)'
;MAPPIRAAILKLKTMPNKRNQHEVVCASLWSIDSLEFDKNLLLRGWQHFCVYFPKIVNEAINNKTQFKLKKRCFERFWQGHDLWSLELEIMIQRVFFHKLSTWSRLGRLKRSSPLKNTVSHKSVVYDLLAGRLLCDISVMARELIAKSRDYDLGGLVEEILRIDRPEEIPPESVKFLYNNGPNLINLIANVKNDCFYILSIADKLKCLPLTAEITRIVGGVWSKTLMGGRSERTEFLLLHALESAGFIFPDKPSFGHHKKKLGKFSDETIPIPAAMDEDAAEDTVAVQATKKTGYTGGLVLEPKKGLYDQMILLLDFNSLYPSIMQEFNICFTTINLLPYKIDP
;
A
#
# COMPACT_ATOMS: atom_id res chain seq x y z
N MET A 1 10.10 24.25 -6.79
CA MET A 1 10.22 23.56 -5.48
C MET A 1 8.82 23.18 -5.02
N ALA A 2 8.57 21.91 -4.68
CA ALA A 2 7.23 21.50 -4.23
C ALA A 2 6.90 22.14 -2.87
N PRO A 3 5.67 22.60 -2.64
CA PRO A 3 5.29 23.18 -1.35
C PRO A 3 5.35 22.11 -0.25
N PRO A 4 5.67 22.50 0.99
CA PRO A 4 5.68 21.56 2.09
C PRO A 4 4.29 20.97 2.33
N ILE A 5 4.25 19.71 2.76
CA ILE A 5 3.02 18.98 3.05
C ILE A 5 2.79 18.83 4.55
N ARG A 6 1.54 18.75 4.96
CA ARG A 6 1.16 18.33 6.31
C ARG A 6 1.13 16.81 6.34
N ALA A 7 1.84 16.21 7.28
CA ALA A 7 1.94 14.76 7.42
C ALA A 7 1.52 14.31 8.81
N ALA A 8 0.89 13.15 8.87
CA ALA A 8 0.52 12.47 10.10
C ALA A 8 0.93 11.00 10.06
N ILE A 9 1.25 10.46 11.23
CA ILE A 9 1.52 9.04 11.44
C ILE A 9 0.55 8.53 12.48
N LEU A 10 -0.20 7.49 12.13
CA LEU A 10 -1.16 6.87 13.01
C LEU A 10 -0.67 5.47 13.38
N LYS A 11 -0.79 5.11 14.66
CA LYS A 11 -0.79 3.73 15.12
C LYS A 11 -1.97 3.53 16.06
N LEU A 12 -2.74 2.46 15.84
CA LEU A 12 -3.84 2.06 16.69
C LEU A 12 -3.49 0.80 17.48
N LYS A 13 -3.97 0.71 18.72
CA LYS A 13 -4.06 -0.54 19.46
C LYS A 13 -5.50 -0.90 19.72
N THR A 14 -5.82 -2.17 19.51
CA THR A 14 -7.17 -2.69 19.64
C THR A 14 -7.25 -3.76 20.73
N MET A 15 -8.47 -4.01 21.21
CA MET A 15 -8.78 -5.06 22.16
C MET A 15 -10.10 -5.74 21.75
N PRO A 16 -10.20 -7.07 21.77
CA PRO A 16 -11.45 -7.76 21.46
C PRO A 16 -12.48 -7.55 22.58
N ASN A 17 -13.71 -7.19 22.22
CA ASN A 17 -14.85 -7.18 23.12
C ASN A 17 -15.46 -8.60 23.23
N LYS A 18 -16.40 -8.82 24.15
CA LYS A 18 -17.16 -10.07 24.39
C LYS A 18 -17.82 -10.68 23.14
N ARG A 19 -18.02 -9.88 22.08
CA ARG A 19 -18.56 -10.32 20.77
C ARG A 19 -17.47 -10.60 19.73
N ASN A 20 -16.21 -10.75 20.14
CA ASN A 20 -15.01 -10.83 19.29
C ASN A 20 -14.89 -9.68 18.28
N GLN A 21 -15.32 -8.50 18.69
CA GLN A 21 -15.23 -7.27 17.92
C GLN A 21 -14.05 -6.43 18.41
N HIS A 22 -13.12 -6.06 17.54
CA HIS A 22 -11.93 -5.27 17.90
C HIS A 22 -12.25 -3.80 18.15
N GLU A 23 -12.13 -3.33 19.38
CA GLU A 23 -12.33 -1.94 19.76
C GLU A 23 -11.00 -1.19 19.85
N VAL A 24 -10.99 0.06 19.40
CA VAL A 24 -9.80 0.91 19.49
C VAL A 24 -9.66 1.42 20.92
N VAL A 25 -8.59 1.03 21.59
CA VAL A 25 -8.35 1.35 23.01
C VAL A 25 -7.24 2.38 23.21
N CYS A 26 -6.29 2.45 22.29
CA CYS A 26 -5.23 3.44 22.30
C CYS A 26 -4.94 3.88 20.86
N ALA A 27 -4.72 5.17 20.65
CA ALA A 27 -4.29 5.74 19.39
C ALA A 27 -3.15 6.71 19.63
N SER A 28 -2.06 6.56 18.90
CA SER A 28 -0.96 7.51 18.85
C SER A 28 -0.93 8.19 17.49
N LEU A 29 -0.89 9.52 17.50
CA LEU A 29 -0.83 10.37 16.33
C LEU A 29 0.39 11.29 16.43
N TRP A 30 1.30 11.18 15.46
CA TRP A 30 2.39 12.13 15.28
C TRP A 30 2.04 13.03 14.10
N SER A 31 2.09 14.35 14.27
CA SER A 31 1.72 15.30 13.22
C SER A 31 2.82 16.35 13.00
N ILE A 32 2.98 16.77 11.75
CA ILE A 32 3.86 17.88 11.36
C ILE A 32 3.15 18.78 10.34
N ASP A 33 3.25 20.09 10.54
CA ASP A 33 2.58 21.09 9.71
C ASP A 33 3.33 21.45 8.42
N SER A 34 4.64 21.23 8.39
CA SER A 34 5.48 21.57 7.24
C SER A 34 6.57 20.52 7.06
N LEU A 35 6.31 19.59 6.15
CA LEU A 35 7.23 18.55 5.71
C LEU A 35 7.69 18.84 4.29
N GLU A 36 8.99 19.07 4.13
CA GLU A 36 9.62 19.22 2.81
C GLU A 36 10.19 17.87 2.37
N PHE A 37 10.11 17.60 1.07
CA PHE A 37 10.47 16.31 0.47
C PHE A 37 11.95 15.93 0.58
N ASP A 38 12.83 16.93 0.50
CA ASP A 38 14.27 16.71 0.28
C ASP A 38 15.08 16.69 1.59
N LYS A 39 14.43 16.79 2.75
CA LYS A 39 15.10 16.85 4.05
C LYS A 39 14.75 15.66 4.93
N ASN A 40 15.70 15.24 5.77
CA ASN A 40 15.53 14.11 6.69
C ASN A 40 14.30 14.29 7.60
N LEU A 41 13.44 13.28 7.64
CA LEU A 41 12.15 13.34 8.36
C LEU A 41 12.36 13.34 9.89
N LEU A 42 13.47 12.76 10.37
CA LEU A 42 13.74 12.54 11.80
C LEU A 42 14.21 13.79 12.57
N LEU A 43 14.77 14.80 11.90
CA LEU A 43 15.32 16.00 12.55
C LEU A 43 14.28 17.11 12.78
N ARG A 44 12.99 16.78 12.72
CA ARG A 44 11.88 17.76 12.69
C ARG A 44 11.11 17.79 14.01
N GLY A 45 10.51 18.95 14.32
CA GLY A 45 9.66 19.16 15.50
C GLY A 45 8.29 18.50 15.41
N TRP A 46 8.24 17.18 15.31
CA TRP A 46 7.01 16.40 15.32
C TRP A 46 6.24 16.63 16.62
N GLN A 47 4.94 16.89 16.49
CA GLN A 47 4.04 17.01 17.64
C GLN A 47 3.35 15.67 17.87
N HIS A 48 3.49 15.12 19.06
CA HIS A 48 2.89 13.85 19.45
C HIS A 48 1.60 14.05 20.27
N PHE A 49 0.57 13.31 19.91
CA PHE A 49 -0.68 13.20 20.66
C PHE A 49 -1.02 11.72 20.86
N CYS A 50 -1.28 11.32 22.09
CA CYS A 50 -1.83 10.01 22.39
C CYS A 50 -3.21 10.15 23.03
N VAL A 51 -4.14 9.32 22.60
CA VAL A 51 -5.49 9.22 23.14
C VAL A 51 -5.69 7.79 23.59
N TYR A 52 -6.00 7.60 24.87
CA TYR A 52 -6.38 6.31 25.44
C TYR A 52 -7.86 6.33 25.84
N PHE A 53 -8.51 5.18 25.77
CA PHE A 53 -9.94 5.01 25.98
C PHE A 53 -10.17 4.07 27.17
N PRO A 54 -10.37 4.61 28.41
CA PRO A 54 -10.37 3.83 29.66
C PRO A 54 -11.59 2.92 29.88
N LYS A 55 -12.64 3.08 29.08
CA LYS A 55 -13.76 2.15 28.95
C LYS A 55 -14.00 1.95 27.46
N ILE A 56 -14.62 0.86 27.07
CA ILE A 56 -15.25 0.69 25.75
C ILE A 56 -16.06 1.96 25.45
N VAL A 57 -15.47 2.90 24.73
CA VAL A 57 -15.95 4.29 24.74
C VAL A 57 -17.08 4.39 23.73
N ASN A 58 -18.32 4.33 24.24
CA ASN A 58 -19.50 4.77 23.52
C ASN A 58 -19.67 6.31 23.52
N GLU A 59 -18.92 7.09 24.32
CA GLU A 59 -19.24 8.52 24.51
C GLU A 59 -18.10 9.54 24.36
N ALA A 60 -16.84 9.17 24.53
CA ALA A 60 -15.71 10.10 24.48
C ALA A 60 -15.31 10.51 23.06
N ILE A 61 -15.78 9.84 22.01
CA ILE A 61 -15.63 10.35 20.63
C ILE A 61 -16.60 11.52 20.37
N ASN A 62 -17.62 11.75 21.21
CA ASN A 62 -18.70 12.66 20.83
C ASN A 62 -18.43 14.16 21.00
N ASN A 63 -17.52 14.65 21.87
CA ASN A 63 -17.40 16.11 22.04
C ASN A 63 -16.00 16.71 22.25
N LYS A 64 -15.11 16.14 23.09
CA LYS A 64 -13.81 16.79 23.42
C LYS A 64 -12.61 16.33 22.59
N THR A 65 -12.44 15.03 22.34
CA THR A 65 -11.41 14.51 21.41
C THR A 65 -11.75 14.87 19.97
N GLN A 66 -13.04 14.87 19.62
CA GLN A 66 -13.54 15.45 18.39
C GLN A 66 -13.00 16.87 18.19
N PHE A 67 -12.96 17.75 19.21
CA PHE A 67 -12.48 19.13 19.03
C PHE A 67 -10.98 19.26 18.74
N LYS A 68 -10.13 18.39 19.30
CA LYS A 68 -8.68 18.37 19.01
C LYS A 68 -8.34 17.64 17.70
N LEU A 69 -8.99 16.50 17.43
CA LEU A 69 -8.91 15.81 16.14
C LEU A 69 -9.51 16.67 15.01
N LYS A 70 -10.57 17.47 15.27
CA LYS A 70 -11.26 18.42 14.35
C LYS A 70 -10.38 19.55 13.82
N LYS A 71 -9.22 19.83 14.43
CA LYS A 71 -8.30 20.85 13.92
C LYS A 71 -7.02 20.27 13.33
N ARG A 72 -6.62 19.06 13.75
CA ARG A 72 -5.30 18.50 13.45
C ARG A 72 -5.30 17.34 12.47
N CYS A 73 -6.27 16.41 12.52
CA CYS A 73 -6.44 15.26 11.60
C CYS A 73 -6.75 15.60 10.11
N PHE A 74 -6.37 16.81 9.67
CA PHE A 74 -6.57 17.32 8.32
C PHE A 74 -5.28 17.28 7.50
N GLU A 75 -4.31 16.47 7.90
CA GLU A 75 -3.04 16.32 7.20
C GLU A 75 -3.23 15.79 5.78
N ARG A 76 -2.39 16.27 4.86
CA ARG A 76 -2.42 15.90 3.43
C ARG A 76 -2.01 14.46 3.22
N PHE A 77 -1.18 13.94 4.13
CA PHE A 77 -0.48 12.69 3.99
C PHE A 77 -0.51 11.92 5.31
N TRP A 78 -0.85 10.63 5.23
CA TRP A 78 -1.01 9.72 6.36
C TRP A 78 -0.05 8.54 6.19
N GLN A 79 0.68 8.21 7.25
CA GLN A 79 1.63 7.10 7.33
C GLN A 79 1.25 6.14 8.45
N GLY A 80 1.60 4.87 8.27
CA GLY A 80 1.31 3.80 9.21
C GLY A 80 1.75 2.45 8.65
N HIS A 81 1.57 1.39 9.45
CA HIS A 81 1.86 0.01 9.08
C HIS A 81 0.54 -0.78 9.09
N ASP A 82 0.25 -1.48 8.00
CA ASP A 82 -1.02 -2.19 7.75
C ASP A 82 -2.26 -1.29 7.91
N LEU A 83 -2.11 -0.06 7.39
CA LEU A 83 -3.18 0.92 7.37
C LEU A 83 -4.34 0.46 6.49
N TRP A 84 -4.04 -0.05 5.30
CA TRP A 84 -5.07 -0.42 4.32
C TRP A 84 -5.84 -1.67 4.73
N SER A 85 -5.14 -2.68 5.25
CA SER A 85 -5.68 -4.01 5.54
C SER A 85 -6.34 -4.11 6.90
N LEU A 86 -5.91 -3.33 7.90
CA LEU A 86 -6.34 -3.54 9.28
C LEU A 86 -6.76 -2.25 9.98
N GLU A 87 -5.86 -1.28 10.13
CA GLU A 87 -6.09 -0.18 11.07
C GLU A 87 -7.22 0.76 10.63
N LEU A 88 -7.23 1.17 9.35
CA LEU A 88 -8.28 2.04 8.85
C LEU A 88 -9.62 1.32 8.75
N GLU A 89 -9.62 0.03 8.43
CA GLU A 89 -10.84 -0.76 8.38
C GLU A 89 -11.52 -0.78 9.76
N ILE A 90 -10.79 -1.16 10.80
CA ILE A 90 -11.32 -1.18 12.17
C ILE A 90 -11.80 0.21 12.57
N MET A 91 -11.02 1.26 12.28
CA MET A 91 -11.41 2.63 12.57
C MET A 91 -12.73 3.01 11.88
N ILE A 92 -12.89 2.70 10.59
CA ILE A 92 -14.08 3.01 9.80
C ILE A 92 -15.30 2.24 10.31
N GLN A 93 -15.15 0.94 10.58
CA GLN A 93 -16.20 0.11 11.16
C GLN A 93 -16.68 0.69 12.50
N ARG A 94 -15.77 1.16 13.35
CA ARG A 94 -16.11 1.79 14.64
C ARG A 94 -16.78 3.16 14.47
N VAL A 95 -16.32 3.97 13.52
CA VAL A 95 -16.93 5.27 13.20
C VAL A 95 -18.41 5.10 12.80
N PHE A 96 -18.72 4.08 11.99
CA PHE A 96 -20.11 3.77 11.61
C PHE A 96 -20.90 3.12 12.74
N PHE A 97 -20.31 2.20 13.50
CA PHE A 97 -20.95 1.58 14.67
C PHE A 97 -21.39 2.62 15.70
N HIS A 98 -20.54 3.61 15.99
CA HIS A 98 -20.85 4.72 16.90
C HIS A 98 -21.64 5.87 16.25
N LYS A 99 -22.03 5.75 14.98
CA LYS A 99 -22.84 6.74 14.23
C LYS A 99 -22.26 8.16 14.29
N LEU A 100 -20.95 8.30 14.16
CA LEU A 100 -20.31 9.62 14.23
C LEU A 100 -20.67 10.47 13.01
N SER A 101 -21.28 11.63 13.23
CA SER A 101 -21.72 12.54 12.16
C SER A 101 -20.57 13.13 11.33
N THR A 102 -19.34 13.10 11.84
CA THR A 102 -18.15 13.70 11.22
C THR A 102 -17.31 12.73 10.39
N TRP A 103 -17.82 11.53 10.07
CA TRP A 103 -17.08 10.48 9.36
C TRP A 103 -16.48 10.92 8.02
N SER A 104 -17.16 11.79 7.26
CA SER A 104 -16.69 12.29 5.96
C SER A 104 -15.44 13.17 6.05
N ARG A 105 -15.06 13.61 7.26
CA ARG A 105 -13.82 14.37 7.52
C ARG A 105 -12.56 13.51 7.48
N LEU A 106 -12.72 12.18 7.49
CA LEU A 106 -11.62 11.25 7.24
C LEU A 106 -11.02 11.46 5.85
N GLY A 107 -11.84 11.77 4.85
CA GLY A 107 -11.41 12.28 3.55
C GLY A 107 -11.38 13.81 3.49
N ARG A 108 -11.33 14.35 2.28
CA ARG A 108 -11.52 15.78 2.00
C ARG A 108 -12.82 16.10 1.27
N LEU A 109 -13.54 15.07 0.84
CA LEU A 109 -14.83 15.23 0.18
C LEU A 109 -15.95 15.15 1.22
N LYS A 110 -16.74 16.22 1.34
CA LYS A 110 -17.94 16.22 2.18
C LYS A 110 -18.97 15.28 1.56
N ARG A 111 -19.43 14.30 2.35
CA ARG A 111 -20.45 13.32 1.94
C ARG A 111 -21.57 13.27 2.96
N SER A 112 -22.80 13.15 2.47
CA SER A 112 -24.03 13.06 3.26
C SER A 112 -24.40 11.61 3.58
N SER A 113 -24.26 10.70 2.62
CA SER A 113 -24.52 9.27 2.80
C SER A 113 -23.22 8.47 2.92
N PRO A 114 -23.13 7.48 3.83
CA PRO A 114 -22.01 6.54 3.85
C PRO A 114 -21.92 5.79 2.51
N LEU A 115 -20.71 5.37 2.15
CA LEU A 115 -20.49 4.54 0.97
C LEU A 115 -21.34 3.26 1.11
N LYS A 116 -22.16 2.95 0.11
CA LYS A 116 -22.90 1.69 0.07
C LYS A 116 -21.88 0.57 -0.06
N ASN A 117 -22.05 -0.53 0.69
CA ASN A 117 -21.16 -1.70 0.70
C ASN A 117 -20.71 -2.09 -0.72
N THR A 118 -19.56 -1.58 -1.14
CA THR A 118 -18.92 -1.95 -2.40
C THR A 118 -18.24 -3.30 -2.22
N VAL A 119 -18.10 -4.04 -3.31
CA VAL A 119 -17.66 -5.45 -3.37
C VAL A 119 -16.28 -5.70 -2.72
N SER A 120 -15.47 -4.65 -2.48
CA SER A 120 -14.16 -4.75 -1.81
C SER A 120 -13.97 -3.65 -0.76
N HIS A 121 -13.54 -4.07 0.43
CA HIS A 121 -13.26 -3.20 1.58
C HIS A 121 -12.15 -2.17 1.27
N LYS A 122 -11.12 -2.54 0.50
CA LYS A 122 -10.04 -1.62 0.07
C LYS A 122 -10.57 -0.45 -0.77
N SER A 123 -11.53 -0.70 -1.66
CA SER A 123 -12.16 0.35 -2.46
C SER A 123 -12.93 1.34 -1.59
N VAL A 124 -13.61 0.86 -0.55
CA VAL A 124 -14.33 1.72 0.40
C VAL A 124 -13.37 2.61 1.16
N VAL A 125 -12.24 2.08 1.65
CA VAL A 125 -11.23 2.87 2.35
C VAL A 125 -10.63 3.93 1.41
N TYR A 126 -10.29 3.55 0.18
CA TYR A 126 -9.73 4.45 -0.82
C TYR A 126 -10.69 5.60 -1.13
N ASP A 127 -11.97 5.28 -1.36
CA ASP A 127 -13.00 6.27 -1.62
C ASP A 127 -13.22 7.17 -0.40
N LEU A 128 -13.24 6.62 0.82
CA LEU A 128 -13.46 7.41 2.03
C LEU A 128 -12.34 8.41 2.28
N LEU A 129 -11.09 8.03 2.01
CA LEU A 129 -9.91 8.87 2.18
C LEU A 129 -9.63 9.80 0.99
N ALA A 130 -10.55 9.89 0.02
CA ALA A 130 -10.40 10.73 -1.16
C ALA A 130 -9.87 12.14 -0.83
N GLY A 131 -8.80 12.52 -1.52
CA GLY A 131 -8.07 13.78 -1.33
C GLY A 131 -6.96 13.73 -0.26
N ARG A 132 -6.70 12.57 0.34
CA ARG A 132 -5.53 12.33 1.21
C ARG A 132 -4.65 11.26 0.61
N LEU A 133 -3.34 11.44 0.78
CA LEU A 133 -2.36 10.44 0.40
C LEU A 133 -2.14 9.51 1.58
N LEU A 134 -2.15 8.19 1.33
CA LEU A 134 -1.87 7.17 2.33
C LEU A 134 -0.59 6.44 1.94
N CYS A 135 0.36 6.34 2.86
CA CYS A 135 1.58 5.57 2.71
C CYS A 135 1.57 4.43 3.73
N ASP A 136 1.34 3.23 3.23
CA ASP A 136 1.41 2.02 4.04
C ASP A 136 2.82 1.44 3.97
N ILE A 137 3.50 1.38 5.11
CA ILE A 137 4.88 0.92 5.17
C ILE A 137 5.00 -0.57 4.81
N SER A 138 4.00 -1.41 5.08
CA SER A 138 4.09 -2.83 4.70
C SER A 138 4.03 -3.02 3.18
N VAL A 139 3.26 -2.17 2.48
CA VAL A 139 3.21 -2.15 1.01
C VAL A 139 4.52 -1.61 0.43
N MET A 140 5.00 -0.48 0.96
CA MET A 140 6.25 0.13 0.47
C MET A 140 7.46 -0.76 0.75
N ALA A 141 7.52 -1.43 1.90
CA ALA A 141 8.59 -2.36 2.22
C ALA A 141 8.59 -3.55 1.27
N ARG A 142 7.43 -4.16 0.97
CA ARG A 142 7.32 -5.25 -0.01
C ARG A 142 7.78 -4.85 -1.41
N GLU A 143 7.51 -3.61 -1.81
CA GLU A 143 7.92 -3.12 -3.12
C GLU A 143 9.43 -2.82 -3.19
N LEU A 144 9.98 -2.20 -2.14
CA LEU A 144 11.34 -1.66 -2.12
C LEU A 144 12.39 -2.65 -1.59
N ILE A 145 11.99 -3.61 -0.77
CA ILE A 145 12.86 -4.63 -0.19
C ILE A 145 12.46 -5.98 -0.76
N ALA A 146 13.31 -6.54 -1.62
CA ALA A 146 12.99 -7.77 -2.33
C ALA A 146 13.13 -9.06 -1.50
N LYS A 147 13.70 -9.01 -0.29
CA LYS A 147 14.16 -10.21 0.45
C LYS A 147 13.96 -10.15 1.97
N SER A 148 12.93 -9.47 2.45
CA SER A 148 12.56 -9.59 3.86
C SER A 148 11.87 -10.93 4.12
N ARG A 149 12.13 -11.54 5.28
CA ARG A 149 11.43 -12.76 5.72
C ARG A 149 10.02 -12.46 6.19
N ASP A 150 9.80 -11.28 6.74
CA ASP A 150 8.55 -10.87 7.38
C ASP A 150 8.36 -9.36 7.26
N TYR A 151 7.17 -8.95 6.83
CA TYR A 151 6.80 -7.54 6.64
C TYR A 151 5.97 -6.97 7.79
N ASP A 152 5.83 -7.71 8.88
CA ASP A 152 5.33 -7.20 10.14
C ASP A 152 6.25 -6.10 10.69
N LEU A 153 5.69 -5.20 11.51
CA LEU A 153 6.43 -4.05 12.01
C LEU A 153 7.69 -4.46 12.80
N GLY A 154 7.63 -5.57 13.55
CA GLY A 154 8.78 -6.12 14.27
C GLY A 154 9.92 -6.50 13.33
N GLY A 155 9.65 -7.36 12.35
CA GLY A 155 10.63 -7.81 11.36
C GLY A 155 11.24 -6.65 10.58
N LEU A 156 10.41 -5.68 10.17
CA LEU A 156 10.89 -4.48 9.46
C LEU A 156 11.80 -3.59 10.32
N VAL A 157 11.53 -3.47 11.63
CA VAL A 157 12.39 -2.69 12.53
C VAL A 157 13.75 -3.33 12.69
N GLU A 158 13.79 -4.65 12.90
CA GLU A 158 15.05 -5.38 13.04
C GLU A 158 15.87 -5.34 11.74
N GLU A 159 15.23 -5.58 10.59
CA GLU A 159 15.93 -5.64 9.31
C GLU A 159 16.41 -4.26 8.82
N ILE A 160 15.54 -3.24 8.89
CA ILE A 160 15.81 -1.91 8.29
C ILE A 160 16.54 -1.00 9.27
N LEU A 161 16.08 -0.97 10.53
CA LEU A 161 16.62 -0.05 11.54
C LEU A 161 17.76 -0.68 12.36
N ARG A 162 17.87 -2.03 12.38
CA ARG A 162 18.85 -2.77 13.20
C ARG A 162 18.70 -2.46 14.69
N ILE A 163 17.45 -2.29 15.13
CA ILE A 163 17.08 -2.03 16.52
C ILE A 163 16.28 -3.24 17.02
N ASP A 164 16.59 -3.69 18.22
CA ASP A 164 15.79 -4.70 18.91
C ASP A 164 14.46 -4.07 19.39
N ARG A 165 13.34 -4.54 18.85
CA ARG A 165 12.01 -4.04 19.19
C ARG A 165 11.46 -4.90 20.33
N PRO A 166 10.96 -4.31 21.42
CA PRO A 166 10.21 -5.06 22.43
C PRO A 166 9.05 -5.83 21.81
N GLU A 167 8.79 -7.04 22.31
CA GLU A 167 7.71 -7.90 21.80
C GLU A 167 6.38 -7.15 21.67
N GLU A 168 5.66 -7.45 20.59
CA GLU A 168 4.36 -6.87 20.38
C GLU A 168 3.36 -7.34 21.43
N ILE A 169 2.67 -6.40 22.06
CA ILE A 169 1.60 -6.69 23.01
C ILE A 169 0.41 -7.29 22.26
N PRO A 170 0.03 -8.57 22.46
CA PRO A 170 -1.11 -9.15 21.76
C PRO A 170 -2.44 -8.47 22.19
N PRO A 171 -3.45 -8.36 21.31
CA PRO A 171 -4.71 -7.67 21.62
C PRO A 171 -5.43 -8.19 22.88
N GLU A 172 -5.28 -9.48 23.17
CA GLU A 172 -5.90 -10.14 24.34
C GLU A 172 -5.26 -9.69 25.66
N SER A 173 -3.94 -9.45 25.66
CA SER A 173 -3.21 -9.07 26.87
C SER A 173 -3.40 -7.60 27.25
N VAL A 174 -3.86 -6.78 26.29
CA VAL A 174 -4.11 -5.35 26.51
C VAL A 174 -5.03 -5.10 27.70
N LYS A 175 -6.01 -5.97 27.94
CA LYS A 175 -6.93 -5.88 29.08
C LYS A 175 -6.19 -5.86 30.43
N PHE A 176 -5.11 -6.63 30.58
CA PHE A 176 -4.35 -6.68 31.82
C PHE A 176 -3.52 -5.42 32.08
N LEU A 177 -3.13 -4.71 31.01
CA LEU A 177 -2.36 -3.47 31.10
C LEU A 177 -3.19 -2.30 31.64
N TYR A 178 -4.53 -2.38 31.58
CA TYR A 178 -5.43 -1.40 32.17
C TYR A 178 -5.56 -1.51 33.70
N ASN A 179 -5.10 -2.60 34.31
CA ASN A 179 -5.26 -2.83 35.74
C ASN A 179 -4.34 -1.95 36.60
N ASN A 180 -3.23 -1.45 36.04
CA ASN A 180 -2.25 -0.67 36.79
C ASN A 180 -1.76 0.55 35.98
N GLY A 181 -1.57 1.68 36.65
CA GLY A 181 -1.13 2.94 36.03
C GLY A 181 0.19 2.82 35.27
N PRO A 182 1.27 2.24 35.85
CA PRO A 182 2.54 2.02 35.15
C PRO A 182 2.41 1.13 33.90
N ASN A 183 1.55 0.11 33.94
CA ASN A 183 1.33 -0.78 32.79
C ASN A 183 0.62 -0.04 31.65
N LEU A 184 -0.34 0.83 31.99
CA LEU A 184 -1.01 1.68 31.00
C LEU A 184 -0.05 2.71 30.39
N ILE A 185 0.86 3.27 31.19
CA ILE A 185 1.94 4.15 30.68
C ILE A 185 2.85 3.37 29.74
N ASN A 186 3.19 2.13 30.06
CA ASN A 186 3.98 1.27 29.18
C ASN A 186 3.27 0.98 27.84
N LEU A 187 1.96 0.72 27.87
CA LEU A 187 1.14 0.57 26.66
C LEU A 187 1.19 1.84 25.79
N ILE A 188 1.02 3.01 26.40
CA ILE A 188 1.08 4.31 25.70
C ILE A 188 2.48 4.54 25.10
N ALA A 189 3.54 4.20 25.85
CA ALA A 189 4.92 4.31 25.38
C ALA A 189 5.19 3.37 24.20
N ASN A 190 4.70 2.13 24.25
CA ASN A 190 4.83 1.16 23.17
C ASN A 190 4.18 1.67 21.86
N VAL A 191 2.91 2.10 21.91
CA VAL A 191 2.20 2.64 20.73
C VAL A 191 2.85 3.93 20.22
N LYS A 192 3.41 4.75 21.11
CA LYS A 192 4.20 5.92 20.73
C LYS A 192 5.48 5.53 19.98
N ASN A 193 6.22 4.53 20.49
CA ASN A 193 7.45 4.04 19.88
C ASN A 193 7.17 3.41 18.52
N ASP A 194 6.05 2.69 18.35
CA ASP A 194 5.62 2.16 17.06
C ASP A 194 5.47 3.26 16.00
N CYS A 195 4.86 4.40 16.33
CA CYS A 195 4.81 5.54 15.41
C CYS A 195 6.20 6.06 15.03
N PHE A 196 7.14 6.07 15.99
CA PHE A 196 8.52 6.49 15.74
C PHE A 196 9.25 5.49 14.83
N TYR A 197 9.03 4.19 15.00
CA TYR A 197 9.58 3.17 14.12
C TYR A 197 9.03 3.29 12.70
N ILE A 198 7.71 3.48 12.54
CA ILE A 198 7.06 3.74 11.25
C ILE A 198 7.69 4.94 10.54
N LEU A 199 7.88 6.06 11.26
CA LEU A 199 8.54 7.24 10.74
C LEU A 199 9.97 6.94 10.27
N SER A 200 10.73 6.24 11.12
CA SER A 200 12.14 5.93 10.88
C SER A 200 12.32 5.04 9.67
N ILE A 201 11.46 4.03 9.51
CA ILE A 201 11.43 3.16 8.33
C ILE A 201 11.09 3.97 7.09
N ALA A 202 10.05 4.82 7.15
CA ALA A 202 9.64 5.65 6.03
C ALA A 202 10.75 6.61 5.54
N ASP A 203 11.52 7.18 6.47
CA ASP A 203 12.68 8.03 6.14
C ASP A 203 13.83 7.21 5.57
N LYS A 204 14.10 6.02 6.11
CA LYS A 204 15.18 5.15 5.66
C LYS A 204 14.94 4.60 4.25
N LEU A 205 13.70 4.21 3.96
CA LEU A 205 13.24 3.77 2.63
C LEU A 205 12.98 4.94 1.67
N LYS A 206 13.01 6.19 2.17
CA LYS A 206 12.75 7.39 1.38
C LYS A 206 11.42 7.30 0.61
N CYS A 207 10.38 6.75 1.24
CA CYS A 207 9.09 6.45 0.58
C CYS A 207 8.48 7.68 -0.10
N LEU A 208 8.48 8.83 0.59
CA LEU A 208 7.91 10.08 0.08
C LEU A 208 8.63 10.63 -1.17
N PRO A 209 9.94 10.94 -1.12
CA PRO A 209 10.63 11.47 -2.29
C PRO A 209 10.66 10.46 -3.44
N LEU A 210 10.88 9.17 -3.16
CA LEU A 210 10.94 8.14 -4.19
C LEU A 210 9.61 8.02 -4.95
N THR A 211 8.50 7.89 -4.23
CA THR A 211 7.18 7.76 -4.88
C THR A 211 6.75 9.04 -5.58
N ALA A 212 7.15 10.22 -5.08
CA ALA A 212 6.92 11.48 -5.77
C ALA A 212 7.67 11.53 -7.12
N GLU A 213 8.93 11.12 -7.16
CA GLU A 213 9.71 11.05 -8.41
C GLU A 213 9.16 10.01 -9.38
N ILE A 214 8.83 8.81 -8.90
CA ILE A 214 8.17 7.79 -9.74
C ILE A 214 6.90 8.35 -10.36
N THR A 215 6.07 9.04 -9.57
CA THR A 215 4.83 9.64 -10.07
C THR A 215 5.10 10.72 -11.11
N ARG A 216 6.13 11.56 -10.92
CA ARG A 216 6.54 12.61 -11.88
C ARG A 216 6.99 12.03 -13.21
N ILE A 217 7.77 10.94 -13.17
CA ILE A 217 8.25 10.26 -14.38
C ILE A 217 7.10 9.59 -15.12
N VAL A 218 6.22 8.90 -14.38
CA VAL A 218 5.11 8.14 -14.94
C VAL A 218 3.98 9.03 -15.45
N GLY A 219 3.77 10.20 -14.82
CA GLY A 219 2.61 11.06 -15.11
C GLY A 219 1.29 10.53 -14.56
N GLY A 220 1.33 9.68 -13.53
CA GLY A 220 0.16 9.06 -12.90
C GLY A 220 -0.37 9.80 -11.67
N VAL A 221 -1.27 9.16 -10.92
CA VAL A 221 -1.79 9.69 -9.65
C VAL A 221 -0.96 9.20 -8.47
N TRP A 222 -0.39 10.12 -7.69
CA TRP A 222 0.54 9.76 -6.61
C TRP A 222 -0.06 8.85 -5.53
N SER A 223 -1.35 9.00 -5.22
CA SER A 223 -2.03 8.09 -4.28
C SER A 223 -2.00 6.63 -4.74
N LYS A 224 -2.01 6.40 -6.07
CA LYS A 224 -1.96 5.06 -6.66
C LYS A 224 -0.55 4.50 -6.60
N THR A 225 0.46 5.31 -6.90
CA THR A 225 1.87 4.93 -6.73
C THR A 225 2.17 4.49 -5.29
N LEU A 226 1.63 5.19 -4.28
CA LEU A 226 1.77 4.81 -2.87
C LEU A 226 1.02 3.53 -2.47
N MET A 227 0.13 3.01 -3.32
CA MET A 227 -0.58 1.75 -3.09
C MET A 227 0.11 0.54 -3.72
N GLY A 228 1.22 0.74 -4.45
CA GLY A 228 1.84 -0.31 -5.26
C GLY A 228 1.41 -0.23 -6.71
N GLY A 229 1.29 -1.39 -7.39
CA GLY A 229 0.79 -1.46 -8.77
C GLY A 229 1.78 -0.99 -9.83
N ARG A 230 2.68 -1.89 -10.25
CA ARG A 230 3.63 -1.62 -11.35
C ARG A 230 2.94 -1.53 -12.72
N SER A 231 1.87 -2.30 -12.91
CA SER A 231 1.06 -2.33 -14.14
C SER A 231 0.44 -0.97 -14.46
N GLU A 232 -0.27 -0.37 -13.51
CA GLU A 232 -0.92 0.95 -13.66
C GLU A 232 0.11 2.04 -13.99
N ARG A 233 1.32 1.96 -13.42
CA ARG A 233 2.38 2.93 -13.73
C ARG A 233 2.88 2.81 -15.16
N THR A 234 3.12 1.60 -15.64
CA THR A 234 3.52 1.37 -17.04
C THR A 234 2.40 1.80 -17.99
N GLU A 235 1.13 1.58 -17.64
CA GLU A 235 -0.02 2.05 -18.41
C GLU A 235 0.00 3.58 -18.56
N PHE A 236 0.09 4.34 -17.47
CA PHE A 236 0.15 5.81 -17.55
C PHE A 236 1.33 6.30 -18.40
N LEU A 237 2.51 5.69 -18.24
CA LEU A 237 3.69 6.05 -19.01
C LEU A 237 3.47 5.86 -20.52
N LEU A 238 2.86 4.72 -20.91
CA LEU A 238 2.54 4.44 -22.30
C LEU A 238 1.44 5.36 -22.85
N LEU A 239 0.41 5.65 -22.05
CA LEU A 239 -0.68 6.55 -22.45
C LEU A 239 -0.15 7.95 -22.78
N HIS A 240 0.73 8.51 -21.94
CA HIS A 240 1.37 9.81 -22.22
C HIS A 240 2.26 9.77 -23.46
N ALA A 241 3.01 8.69 -23.66
CA ALA A 241 3.87 8.53 -24.83
C ALA A 241 3.06 8.40 -26.14
N LEU A 242 1.97 7.62 -26.13
CA LEU A 242 1.11 7.43 -27.30
C LEU A 242 0.35 8.71 -27.66
N GLU A 243 -0.20 9.41 -26.67
CA GLU A 243 -0.87 10.70 -26.88
C GLU A 243 0.10 11.73 -27.48
N SER A 244 1.32 11.84 -26.93
CA SER A 244 2.34 12.77 -27.44
C SER A 244 2.77 12.46 -28.88
N ALA A 245 2.68 11.19 -29.29
CA ALA A 245 2.98 10.73 -30.63
C ALA A 245 1.75 10.73 -31.58
N GLY A 246 0.58 11.17 -31.09
CA GLY A 246 -0.65 11.26 -31.89
C GLY A 246 -1.33 9.91 -32.18
N PHE A 247 -1.07 8.88 -31.37
CA PHE A 247 -1.70 7.58 -31.50
C PHE A 247 -3.01 7.50 -30.73
N ILE A 248 -3.97 6.74 -31.27
CA ILE A 248 -5.14 6.29 -30.52
C ILE A 248 -4.74 5.08 -29.68
N PHE A 249 -5.05 5.09 -28.39
CA PHE A 249 -4.76 3.99 -27.47
C PHE A 249 -6.04 3.20 -27.11
N PRO A 250 -5.90 1.95 -26.64
CA PRO A 250 -7.04 1.09 -26.33
C PRO A 250 -7.91 1.61 -25.18
N ASP A 251 -9.21 1.38 -25.27
CA ASP A 251 -10.13 1.64 -24.17
C ASP A 251 -9.85 0.71 -22.99
N LYS A 252 -10.11 1.21 -21.76
CA LYS A 252 -10.00 0.38 -20.57
C LYS A 252 -10.97 -0.80 -20.64
N PRO A 253 -10.50 -2.05 -20.49
CA PRO A 253 -11.36 -3.22 -20.58
C PRO A 253 -12.40 -3.16 -19.46
N SER A 254 -13.68 -3.02 -19.82
CA SER A 254 -14.76 -3.08 -18.85
C SER A 254 -14.95 -4.50 -18.35
N PHE A 255 -14.79 -4.70 -17.04
CA PHE A 255 -14.93 -5.99 -16.33
C PHE A 255 -16.28 -6.73 -16.53
N GLY A 256 -17.26 -6.12 -17.21
CA GLY A 256 -18.59 -6.72 -17.47
C GLY A 256 -18.93 -7.00 -18.94
N HIS A 257 -18.23 -6.43 -19.92
CA HIS A 257 -18.76 -6.39 -21.31
C HIS A 257 -18.10 -7.32 -22.33
N HIS A 258 -16.94 -7.94 -22.03
CA HIS A 258 -16.30 -8.88 -22.97
C HIS A 258 -16.70 -10.35 -22.82
N LYS A 259 -17.58 -10.72 -21.87
CA LYS A 259 -18.06 -12.11 -21.77
C LYS A 259 -19.08 -12.52 -22.85
N LYS A 260 -19.55 -11.63 -23.74
CA LYS A 260 -20.66 -11.96 -24.66
C LYS A 260 -20.48 -11.65 -26.16
N LYS A 261 -19.28 -11.30 -26.64
CA LYS A 261 -18.96 -11.31 -28.08
C LYS A 261 -17.52 -11.73 -28.34
N LEU A 262 -17.17 -12.95 -27.95
CA LEU A 262 -16.24 -13.75 -28.74
C LEU A 262 -17.07 -14.93 -29.23
N GLY A 263 -17.70 -14.76 -30.39
CA GLY A 263 -18.27 -15.89 -31.11
C GLY A 263 -17.16 -16.91 -31.31
N LYS A 264 -17.52 -18.19 -31.22
CA LYS A 264 -16.66 -19.34 -31.54
C LYS A 264 -15.93 -19.08 -32.87
N PHE A 265 -14.74 -18.52 -32.78
CA PHE A 265 -13.71 -18.63 -33.79
C PHE A 265 -12.60 -19.43 -33.14
N SER A 266 -12.15 -20.42 -33.89
CA SER A 266 -11.25 -21.50 -33.56
C SER A 266 -10.05 -21.08 -32.72
N ASP A 267 -9.56 -22.05 -31.93
CA ASP A 267 -8.25 -22.09 -31.28
C ASP A 267 -7.19 -21.27 -32.03
N GLU A 268 -6.34 -20.56 -31.27
CA GLU A 268 -5.24 -19.68 -31.72
C GLU A 268 -5.47 -18.17 -31.68
N THR A 269 -6.33 -17.67 -30.79
CA THR A 269 -6.12 -16.31 -30.27
C THR A 269 -5.05 -16.34 -29.18
N ILE A 270 -3.94 -15.64 -29.41
CA ILE A 270 -2.96 -15.27 -28.38
C ILE A 270 -3.75 -14.76 -27.17
N PRO A 271 -3.70 -15.44 -26.00
CA PRO A 271 -4.34 -14.93 -24.81
C PRO A 271 -3.65 -13.62 -24.49
N ILE A 272 -4.37 -12.50 -24.58
CA ILE A 272 -3.92 -11.25 -23.96
C ILE A 272 -3.74 -11.60 -22.48
N PRO A 273 -2.50 -11.61 -21.94
CA PRO A 273 -2.33 -11.83 -20.52
C PRO A 273 -3.09 -10.68 -19.87
N ALA A 274 -4.13 -10.99 -19.10
CA ALA A 274 -4.52 -10.06 -18.05
C ALA A 274 -3.22 -9.77 -17.30
N ALA A 275 -2.76 -8.51 -17.34
CA ALA A 275 -1.57 -8.09 -16.64
C ALA A 275 -1.63 -8.73 -15.26
N MET A 276 -0.55 -9.41 -14.88
CA MET A 276 -0.43 -10.03 -13.57
C MET A 276 -0.51 -8.91 -12.54
N ASP A 277 -1.71 -8.64 -12.03
CA ASP A 277 -1.89 -7.94 -10.77
C ASP A 277 -1.49 -8.95 -9.68
N GLU A 278 -0.19 -9.05 -9.41
CA GLU A 278 0.33 -9.79 -8.25
C GLU A 278 0.04 -9.07 -6.90
N ASP A 279 -0.66 -7.93 -6.92
CA ASP A 279 -1.00 -7.17 -5.70
C ASP A 279 -2.43 -7.44 -5.16
N ALA A 280 -3.15 -8.40 -5.73
CA ALA A 280 -4.37 -8.94 -5.12
C ALA A 280 -4.00 -9.91 -3.99
N ALA A 281 -3.57 -9.35 -2.85
CA ALA A 281 -3.40 -10.10 -1.62
C ALA A 281 -4.64 -10.96 -1.32
N GLU A 282 -4.35 -12.22 -1.05
CA GLU A 282 -5.21 -13.35 -0.78
C GLU A 282 -6.32 -13.02 0.23
N ASP A 283 -7.57 -13.30 -0.15
CA ASP A 283 -8.63 -13.70 0.79
C ASP A 283 -9.83 -14.24 0.01
N THR A 284 -9.61 -15.34 -0.71
CA THR A 284 -10.66 -16.34 -0.94
C THR A 284 -9.97 -17.68 -1.08
N VAL A 285 -10.27 -18.61 -0.17
CA VAL A 285 -9.96 -20.04 -0.32
C VAL A 285 -10.77 -20.56 -1.51
N ALA A 286 -10.24 -20.34 -2.71
CA ALA A 286 -10.71 -20.92 -3.95
C ALA A 286 -9.47 -21.49 -4.63
N VAL A 287 -9.43 -22.83 -4.65
CA VAL A 287 -8.42 -23.68 -5.28
C VAL A 287 -7.84 -23.00 -6.53
N GLN A 288 -6.59 -22.55 -6.41
CA GLN A 288 -5.82 -21.96 -7.50
C GLN A 288 -5.63 -23.01 -8.60
N ALA A 289 -6.53 -23.02 -9.58
CA ALA A 289 -6.21 -23.56 -10.88
C ALA A 289 -5.14 -22.64 -11.50
N THR A 290 -3.89 -23.10 -11.45
CA THR A 290 -2.75 -22.47 -12.11
C THR A 290 -3.09 -22.24 -13.59
N LYS A 291 -3.44 -20.99 -13.93
CA LYS A 291 -3.59 -20.57 -15.33
C LYS A 291 -2.24 -20.77 -16.00
N LYS A 292 -2.17 -21.71 -16.95
CA LYS A 292 -0.99 -21.93 -17.78
C LYS A 292 -0.58 -20.61 -18.44
N THR A 293 0.70 -20.25 -18.34
CA THR A 293 1.27 -19.06 -18.96
C THR A 293 1.17 -19.19 -20.48
N GLY A 294 0.69 -18.14 -21.16
CA GLY A 294 0.43 -18.15 -22.61
C GLY A 294 1.67 -18.00 -23.50
N TYR A 295 2.88 -17.97 -22.93
CA TYR A 295 4.14 -17.78 -23.65
C TYR A 295 5.33 -18.38 -22.87
N THR A 296 6.45 -18.57 -23.54
CA THR A 296 7.71 -19.07 -22.96
C THR A 296 8.44 -17.97 -22.18
N GLY A 297 8.88 -18.28 -20.95
CA GLY A 297 9.62 -17.36 -20.08
C GLY A 297 11.14 -17.41 -20.28
N GLY A 298 11.88 -16.96 -19.25
CA GLY A 298 13.33 -17.02 -19.22
C GLY A 298 13.88 -18.45 -19.21
N LEU A 299 15.06 -18.63 -19.81
CA LEU A 299 15.78 -19.91 -19.80
C LEU A 299 16.47 -20.10 -18.43
N VAL A 300 16.25 -21.27 -17.82
CA VAL A 300 16.97 -21.71 -16.63
C VAL A 300 17.86 -22.89 -17.02
N LEU A 301 19.17 -22.70 -16.92
CA LEU A 301 20.14 -23.78 -17.14
C LEU A 301 20.05 -24.80 -16.00
N GLU A 302 20.30 -26.07 -16.31
CA GLU A 302 20.35 -27.10 -15.27
C GLU A 302 21.53 -26.84 -14.32
N PRO A 303 21.29 -26.75 -13.00
CA PRO A 303 22.34 -26.46 -12.05
C PRO A 303 23.24 -27.68 -11.88
N LYS A 304 24.56 -27.46 -11.94
CA LYS A 304 25.55 -28.45 -11.52
C LYS A 304 25.56 -28.50 -9.99
N LYS A 305 24.97 -29.54 -9.41
CA LYS A 305 24.84 -29.67 -7.95
C LYS A 305 26.16 -30.17 -7.37
N GLY A 306 26.64 -29.52 -6.30
CA GLY A 306 27.84 -29.94 -5.60
C GLY A 306 28.38 -28.85 -4.68
N LEU A 307 29.34 -29.22 -3.84
CA LEU A 307 30.19 -28.27 -3.14
C LEU A 307 31.33 -27.87 -4.07
N TYR A 308 31.65 -26.59 -4.14
CA TYR A 308 32.71 -26.06 -4.98
C TYR A 308 33.87 -25.57 -4.12
N ASP A 309 35.03 -26.19 -4.28
CA ASP A 309 36.27 -25.79 -3.58
C ASP A 309 37.03 -24.66 -4.31
N GLN A 310 36.56 -24.29 -5.51
CA GLN A 310 37.12 -23.24 -6.34
C GLN A 310 36.19 -22.02 -6.40
N MET A 311 36.77 -20.85 -6.66
CA MET A 311 35.99 -19.60 -6.79
C MET A 311 34.99 -19.70 -7.95
N ILE A 312 33.75 -19.28 -7.69
CA ILE A 312 32.68 -19.21 -8.68
C ILE A 312 32.56 -17.77 -9.17
N LEU A 313 32.69 -17.57 -10.49
CA LEU A 313 32.41 -16.30 -11.13
C LEU A 313 30.93 -16.22 -11.52
N LEU A 314 30.21 -15.24 -10.97
CA LEU A 314 28.84 -14.92 -11.36
C LEU A 314 28.86 -13.72 -12.32
N LEU A 315 28.35 -13.93 -13.52
CA LEU A 315 28.15 -12.88 -14.53
C LEU A 315 26.65 -12.68 -14.74
N ASP A 316 26.21 -11.44 -14.80
CA ASP A 316 24.81 -11.07 -15.02
C ASP A 316 24.71 -9.90 -16.01
N PHE A 317 23.60 -9.83 -16.75
CA PHE A 317 23.34 -8.74 -17.68
C PHE A 317 22.67 -7.58 -16.96
N ASN A 318 23.19 -6.36 -17.13
CA ASN A 318 22.54 -5.16 -16.62
C ASN A 318 21.25 -4.91 -17.41
N SER A 319 20.09 -5.05 -16.77
CA SER A 319 18.77 -4.75 -17.38
C SER A 319 18.56 -5.45 -18.73
N LEU A 320 18.59 -6.78 -18.74
CA LEU A 320 18.51 -7.61 -19.95
C LEU A 320 17.34 -7.24 -20.88
N TYR A 321 16.09 -7.26 -20.39
CA TYR A 321 14.91 -7.03 -21.25
C TYR A 321 14.82 -5.60 -21.81
N PRO A 322 15.01 -4.52 -21.03
CA PRO A 322 15.08 -3.17 -21.59
C PRO A 322 16.16 -3.03 -22.68
N SER A 323 17.31 -3.67 -22.50
CA SER A 323 18.41 -3.62 -23.49
C SER A 323 18.04 -4.35 -24.77
N ILE A 324 17.43 -5.54 -24.68
CA ILE A 324 16.93 -6.29 -25.84
C ILE A 324 15.87 -5.48 -26.60
N MET A 325 14.96 -4.81 -25.88
CA MET A 325 13.93 -3.98 -26.52
C MET A 325 14.54 -2.85 -27.35
N GLN A 326 15.61 -2.23 -26.86
CA GLN A 326 16.33 -1.16 -27.58
C GLN A 326 17.12 -1.72 -28.76
N GLU A 327 17.93 -2.76 -28.54
CA GLU A 327 18.82 -3.36 -29.55
C GLU A 327 18.06 -3.85 -30.78
N PHE A 328 16.92 -4.53 -30.56
CA PHE A 328 16.10 -5.08 -31.64
C PHE A 328 14.91 -4.20 -32.03
N ASN A 329 14.85 -2.97 -31.50
CA ASN A 329 13.78 -2.00 -31.76
C ASN A 329 12.37 -2.61 -31.60
N ILE A 330 12.14 -3.29 -30.47
CA ILE A 330 10.89 -3.99 -30.16
C ILE A 330 9.84 -2.97 -29.71
N CYS A 331 8.82 -2.76 -30.52
CA CYS A 331 7.71 -1.84 -30.24
C CYS A 331 6.43 -2.33 -30.92
N PHE A 332 5.27 -1.86 -30.44
CA PHE A 332 3.97 -2.08 -31.08
C PHE A 332 3.91 -1.58 -32.53
N THR A 333 4.76 -0.61 -32.90
CA THR A 333 4.78 0.00 -34.24
C THR A 333 5.76 -0.69 -35.19
N THR A 334 6.70 -1.49 -34.69
CA THR A 334 7.79 -2.08 -35.48
C THR A 334 7.59 -3.57 -35.71
N ILE A 335 6.89 -4.25 -34.80
CA ILE A 335 6.59 -5.67 -34.91
C ILE A 335 5.22 -5.86 -35.53
N ASN A 336 5.15 -6.66 -36.59
CA ASN A 336 3.87 -7.11 -37.13
C ASN A 336 3.31 -8.21 -36.24
N LEU A 337 2.27 -7.88 -35.49
CA LEU A 337 1.60 -8.79 -34.56
C LEU A 337 0.45 -9.58 -35.20
N LEU A 338 0.19 -9.39 -36.50
CA LEU A 338 -0.79 -10.20 -37.22
C LEU A 338 -0.21 -11.61 -37.45
N PRO A 339 -1.00 -12.67 -37.25
CA PRO A 339 -0.56 -14.01 -37.57
C PRO A 339 -0.21 -14.06 -39.05
N TYR A 340 1.05 -14.33 -39.35
CA TYR A 340 1.52 -14.59 -40.70
C TYR A 340 0.77 -15.82 -41.22
N LYS A 341 -0.24 -15.61 -42.08
CA LYS A 341 -0.81 -16.70 -42.86
C LYS A 341 0.29 -17.12 -43.84
N ILE A 342 0.88 -18.29 -43.61
CA ILE A 342 1.64 -18.98 -44.64
C ILE A 342 0.62 -19.30 -45.73
N ASP A 343 0.66 -18.57 -46.84
CA ASP A 343 -0.11 -18.95 -48.02
C ASP A 343 0.40 -20.33 -48.51
N PRO A 344 -0.52 -21.21 -48.96
CA PRO A 344 -0.30 -22.65 -49.11
C PRO A 344 0.75 -23.06 -50.14
#